data_AF-Q2EG78-F1
#
_entry.id   AF-Q2EG78-F1
#
_cell.length_a   1.000
_cell.length_b   1.000
_cell.length_c   1.000
_cell.angle_alpha   90.00
_cell.angle_beta   90.00
_cell.angle_gamma   90.00
#
_symmetry.space_group_name_H-M   'P 1'
#
loop_
_entity.id
_entity.type
_entity.pdbx_description
1 polymer ?
#
loop_
_entity_poly.entity_id
_entity_poly.type
_entity_poly.pdbx_seq_one_letter_code
_entity_poly.pdbx_strand_id
1 'polypeptide(L)' 'VCGVCGNFNDEEEDELMMPSDELAQSDSEFMNSWKDKDIDP' A
#
# COMPACT_ATOMS: atom_id res chain seq x y z
N VAL A 1 1.90 -10.13 -6.54
CA VAL A 1 1.99 -8.71 -6.96
C VAL A 1 1.72 -7.90 -5.71
N CYS A 2 2.23 -6.67 -5.57
CA CYS A 2 1.87 -5.79 -4.45
C CYS A 2 2.19 -4.34 -4.82
N GLY A 3 1.46 -3.40 -4.25
CA GLY A 3 1.63 -1.97 -4.49
C GLY A 3 0.33 -1.22 -4.29
N VAL A 4 0.28 0.02 -4.75
CA VAL A 4 -0.91 0.90 -4.62
C VAL A 4 -2.16 0.39 -5.35
N CYS A 5 -2.02 -0.59 -6.25
CA CYS A 5 -3.13 -1.24 -6.93
C CYS A 5 -3.60 -2.53 -6.23
N GLY A 6 -3.09 -2.81 -5.03
CA GLY A 6 -3.43 -4.03 -4.31
C GLY A 6 -2.46 -5.19 -4.53
N ASN A 7 -2.80 -6.35 -4.00
CA ASN A 7 -1.97 -7.55 -4.05
C ASN A 7 -2.46 -8.63 -5.04
N PHE A 8 -3.68 -8.47 -5.55
CA PHE A 8 -4.31 -9.31 -6.59
C PHE A 8 -4.49 -10.78 -6.16
N ASN A 9 -5.12 -11.00 -5.00
CA ASN A 9 -5.41 -12.32 -4.44
C ASN A 9 -6.92 -12.65 -4.34
N ASP A 10 -7.79 -11.82 -4.92
CA ASP A 10 -9.27 -11.88 -4.83
C ASP A 10 -9.85 -11.59 -3.42
N GLU A 11 -9.04 -11.05 -2.49
CA GLU A 11 -9.46 -10.66 -1.14
C GLU A 11 -9.53 -9.13 -1.02
N GLU A 12 -10.72 -8.54 -1.17
CA GLU A 12 -10.90 -7.08 -1.13
C GLU A 12 -10.48 -6.44 0.21
N GLU A 13 -10.41 -7.23 1.29
CA GLU A 13 -10.12 -6.78 2.66
C GLU A 13 -8.65 -6.38 2.87
N ASP A 14 -7.72 -6.86 2.03
CA ASP A 14 -6.28 -6.64 2.20
C ASP A 14 -5.62 -5.78 1.11
N GLU A 15 -6.42 -5.16 0.25
CA GLU A 15 -5.92 -4.35 -0.87
C GLU A 15 -5.21 -3.05 -0.39
N LEU A 16 -5.43 -2.65 0.86
CA LEU A 16 -4.74 -1.56 1.53
C LEU A 16 -3.55 -2.02 2.39
N MET A 17 -3.03 -3.22 2.15
CA MET A 17 -1.85 -3.75 2.84
C MET A 17 -0.58 -2.97 2.44
N MET A 18 0.08 -2.41 3.44
CA MET A 18 1.32 -1.67 3.30
C MET A 18 2.52 -2.62 3.12
N PRO A 19 3.70 -2.12 2.68
CA PRO A 19 4.92 -2.93 2.57
C PRO A 19 5.39 -3.53 3.90
N SER A 20 4.86 -3.06 5.03
CA SER A 20 5.12 -3.58 6.37
C SER A 20 4.26 -4.78 6.76
N ASP A 21 3.42 -5.29 5.85
CA ASP A 21 2.40 -6.31 6.11
C ASP A 21 1.34 -5.89 7.13
N GLU A 22 1.13 -4.57 7.28
CA GLU A 22 0.07 -3.98 8.11
C GLU A 22 -0.99 -3.30 7.24
N LEU A 23 -2.25 -3.35 7.65
CA LEU A 23 -3.33 -2.61 6.99
C LEU A 23 -3.26 -1.12 7.36
N ALA A 24 -3.30 -0.26 6.35
CA ALA A 24 -3.39 1.18 6.56
C ALA A 24 -4.72 1.56 7.23
N GLN A 25 -4.68 2.58 8.09
CA GLN A 25 -5.86 3.16 8.75
C GLN A 25 -6.56 4.21 7.87
N SER A 26 -5.91 4.64 6.78
CA SER A 26 -6.45 5.59 5.82
C SER A 26 -5.77 5.48 4.45
N ASP A 27 -6.48 5.90 3.40
CA ASP A 27 -5.93 5.95 2.04
C ASP A 27 -4.66 6.81 1.95
N SER A 28 -4.58 7.87 2.75
CA SER A 28 -3.41 8.75 2.79
C SER A 28 -2.19 8.06 3.37
N GLU A 29 -2.37 7.28 4.43
CA GLU A 29 -1.32 6.46 5.01
C GLU A 29 -0.85 5.39 4.03
N PHE A 30 -1.79 4.68 3.40
CA PHE A 30 -1.51 3.69 2.37
C PHE A 30 -0.65 4.27 1.23
N MET A 31 -1.11 5.36 0.62
CA MET A 31 -0.40 6.03 -0.48
C MET A 31 0.99 6.53 -0.06
N ASN A 32 1.14 7.00 1.18
CA ASN A 32 2.43 7.45 1.69
C ASN A 32 3.39 6.29 1.98
N SER A 33 2.88 5.12 2.40
CA SER A 33 3.70 3.94 2.71
C SER A 33 4.43 3.38 1.48
N TRP A 34 3.82 3.54 0.30
CA TRP A 34 4.34 3.06 -0.99
C TRP A 34 5.18 4.11 -1.75
N LYS A 35 5.36 5.31 -1.20
CA LYS A 35 6.23 6.32 -1.83
C LYS A 35 7.68 5.87 -1.75
N ASP A 36 8.35 5.92 -2.89
CA ASP A 36 9.80 5.83 -2.94
C ASP A 36 10.40 7.02 -2.20
N LYS A 37 11.30 6.74 -1.25
CA LYS A 37 11.98 7.75 -0.44
C LYS A 37 13.12 8.42 -1.19
N ASP A 38 13.59 7.81 -2.27
CA ASP A 38 14.69 8.30 -3.09
C ASP A 38 14.20 9.22 -4.23
N ILE A 39 12.88 9.33 -4.42
CA ILE A 39 12.26 10.34 -5.27
C ILE A 39 12.08 11.63 -4.46
N ASP A 40 13.16 12.39 -4.33
CA ASP A 40 13.10 13.82 -3.98
C ASP A 40 12.82 14.60 -5.28
N PRO A 41 11.77 15.45 -5.37
CA PRO A 41 11.43 16.18 -6.59
C PRO A 41 12.53 17.12 -7.11
#